data_AF-A0A8C7SRJ0-F1
#
_entry.id   AF-A0A8C7SRJ0-F1
#
_cell.length_a   1.000
_cell.length_b   1.000
_cell.length_c   1.000
_cell.angle_alpha   90.00
_cell.angle_beta   90.00
_cell.angle_gamma   90.00
#
_symmetry.space_group_name_H-M   'P 1'
#
loop_
_entity.id
_entity.type
_entity.pdbx_description
1 polymer ?
#
loop_
_entity_poly.entity_id
_entity_poly.type
_entity_poly.pdbx_seq_one_letter_code
_entity_poly.pdbx_strand_id
1 'polypeptide(L)'
;MEMSEDIVYANEDVRGKQSVSGDHFYNRGDNIYEDIYETPDTIKFNDFRNKTEDVTPRSRPGAKLSGNVHTHARTHALHMLLSGIIGLVYNNLTEDRDQLQTSYNNLIAERDQLQTSYNNLIAERDQLQTSYNNLIEERDQKFDSSCYFLSIVSKTWEESRQDCLNRGGDLVIIQSREEQDYIKTFKVMSWIGLTDEDREGLWTWVDKAQLTTAEYWHPGEPNGGREENCGMIWMNYDAWNDASCSAALPWICEKYAYR
;
A
#
# COMPACT_ATOMS: atom_id res chain seq x y z
N MET A 1 3.67 22.71 47.97
CA MET A 1 2.35 22.56 47.35
C MET A 1 2.59 21.72 46.11
N GLU A 2 2.51 20.41 46.31
CA GLU A 2 2.51 19.41 45.25
C GLU A 2 1.31 19.65 44.33
N MET A 3 1.47 19.30 43.06
CA MET A 3 0.41 18.67 42.27
C MET A 3 1.05 18.01 41.05
N SER A 4 1.17 16.69 41.19
CA SER A 4 1.40 15.67 40.17
C SER A 4 0.23 15.59 39.19
N GLU A 5 0.51 15.32 37.92
CA GLU A 5 -0.44 14.61 37.06
C GLU A 5 0.32 13.51 36.28
N ASP A 6 0.03 12.28 36.68
CA ASP A 6 0.36 11.04 35.98
C ASP A 6 -0.59 10.86 34.79
N ILE A 7 -0.07 10.43 33.64
CA ILE A 7 -0.89 9.83 32.57
C ILE A 7 -0.55 8.36 32.48
N VAL A 8 -1.50 7.54 32.93
CA VAL A 8 -1.51 6.08 32.88
C VAL A 8 -1.99 5.63 31.50
N TYR A 9 -1.20 4.76 30.86
CA TYR A 9 -1.60 3.99 29.68
C TYR A 9 -2.54 2.86 30.07
N ALA A 10 -3.65 2.69 29.33
CA ALA A 10 -4.48 1.50 29.39
C ALA A 10 -4.59 0.87 28.00
N ASN A 11 -3.91 -0.26 27.82
CA ASN A 11 -4.23 -1.29 26.84
C ASN A 11 -5.17 -2.30 27.52
N GLU A 12 -6.27 -2.68 26.87
CA GLU A 12 -6.94 -3.94 27.19
C GLU A 12 -7.03 -4.83 25.94
N ASP A 13 -6.39 -5.99 26.10
CA ASP A 13 -6.35 -7.21 25.30
C ASP A 13 -7.72 -7.92 25.40
N VAL A 14 -8.32 -8.31 24.26
CA VAL A 14 -9.30 -9.40 24.23
C VAL A 14 -8.79 -10.47 23.28
N ARG A 15 -8.19 -11.49 23.91
CA ARG A 15 -7.78 -12.76 23.33
C ARG A 15 -8.97 -13.64 22.97
N GLY A 16 -8.89 -14.29 21.81
CA GLY A 16 -9.28 -15.70 21.68
C GLY A 16 -10.14 -16.08 20.47
N LYS A 17 -9.49 -16.63 19.42
CA LYS A 17 -9.71 -18.02 18.97
C LYS A 17 -8.69 -18.43 17.90
N GLN A 18 -8.14 -19.62 18.09
CA GLN A 18 -7.14 -20.32 17.27
C GLN A 18 -7.79 -21.26 16.25
N SER A 19 -6.96 -21.62 15.24
CA SER A 19 -7.01 -22.78 14.32
C SER A 19 -7.89 -22.57 13.07
N VAL A 20 -7.47 -22.82 11.82
CA VAL A 20 -6.64 -23.89 11.23
C VAL A 20 -6.11 -23.45 9.83
N SER A 21 -4.90 -23.93 9.46
CA SER A 21 -4.35 -24.18 8.10
C SER A 21 -4.26 -23.02 7.08
N GLY A 22 -3.03 -22.64 6.73
CA GLY A 22 -2.73 -21.77 5.58
C GLY A 22 -2.04 -22.56 4.48
N ASP A 23 -2.82 -23.01 3.49
CA ASP A 23 -2.34 -23.53 2.22
C ASP A 23 -1.83 -22.38 1.33
N HIS A 24 -0.72 -22.62 0.66
CA HIS A 24 -0.18 -21.79 -0.41
C HIS A 24 -1.07 -21.87 -1.67
N PHE A 25 -1.77 -20.77 -1.99
CA PHE A 25 -2.13 -20.41 -3.36
C PHE A 25 -2.25 -18.89 -3.50
N TYR A 26 -1.15 -18.17 -3.76
CA TYR A 26 -1.23 -16.82 -4.32
C TYR A 26 -1.08 -16.90 -5.85
N ASN A 27 -2.17 -17.33 -6.47
CA ASN A 27 -2.61 -16.84 -7.76
C ASN A 27 -4.11 -17.11 -7.90
N ARG A 28 -4.91 -16.17 -7.44
CA ARG A 28 -6.16 -15.82 -8.10
C ARG A 28 -6.37 -14.33 -7.89
N GLY A 29 -6.18 -13.58 -8.98
CA GLY A 29 -6.74 -12.25 -9.07
C GLY A 29 -8.25 -12.38 -8.95
N ASP A 30 -8.79 -11.97 -7.82
CA ASP A 30 -10.19 -11.62 -7.70
C ASP A 30 -10.19 -10.11 -7.46
N ASN A 31 -10.53 -9.40 -8.54
CA ASN A 31 -10.79 -7.97 -8.58
C ASN A 31 -11.78 -7.61 -7.47
N ILE A 32 -11.34 -6.82 -6.49
CA ILE A 32 -12.25 -6.08 -5.60
C ILE A 32 -12.37 -4.63 -6.08
N TYR A 33 -12.59 -4.44 -7.39
CA TYR A 33 -13.02 -3.18 -7.98
C TYR A 33 -13.88 -3.42 -9.24
N GLU A 34 -14.86 -4.31 -9.11
CA GLU A 34 -16.14 -4.30 -9.83
C GLU A 34 -17.16 -4.47 -8.68
N ASP A 35 -17.99 -3.52 -8.29
CA ASP A 35 -18.95 -2.74 -9.07
C ASP A 35 -19.17 -1.36 -8.44
N ILE A 36 -18.78 -0.28 -9.11
CA ILE A 36 -19.58 0.96 -9.18
C ILE A 36 -19.43 1.52 -10.60
N TYR A 37 -19.85 0.74 -11.58
CA TYR A 37 -20.31 1.28 -12.86
C TYR A 37 -21.83 1.20 -12.86
N GLU A 38 -22.48 2.25 -12.36
CA GLU A 38 -23.81 2.58 -12.87
C GLU A 38 -23.61 3.45 -14.11
N THR A 39 -24.26 3.02 -15.19
CA THR A 39 -24.18 3.57 -16.53
C THR A 39 -24.62 5.04 -16.58
N PRO A 40 -24.08 5.84 -17.52
CA PRO A 40 -24.60 7.17 -17.84
C PRO A 40 -25.89 7.03 -18.66
N ASP A 41 -26.95 6.53 -18.04
CA ASP A 41 -28.28 6.50 -18.63
C ASP A 41 -29.01 7.81 -18.34
N THR A 42 -28.88 8.71 -19.30
CA THR A 42 -29.82 9.78 -19.67
C THR A 42 -30.87 10.14 -18.61
N ILE A 43 -30.53 11.05 -17.69
CA ILE A 43 -31.56 11.99 -17.23
C ILE A 43 -31.90 12.85 -18.44
N LYS A 44 -32.88 12.39 -19.21
CA LYS A 44 -33.72 13.28 -20.01
C LYS A 44 -34.31 14.25 -19.01
N PHE A 45 -33.66 15.40 -18.82
CA PHE A 45 -34.38 16.57 -18.35
C PHE A 45 -35.50 16.76 -19.37
N ASN A 46 -36.70 16.42 -18.95
CA ASN A 46 -37.90 16.67 -19.72
C ASN A 46 -37.82 18.13 -20.16
N ASP A 47 -37.77 18.29 -21.46
CA ASP A 47 -38.16 19.50 -22.18
C ASP A 47 -39.53 19.91 -21.62
N PHE A 48 -39.54 20.77 -20.59
CA PHE A 48 -40.70 21.59 -20.27
C PHE A 48 -40.77 22.72 -21.30
N ARG A 49 -40.84 22.31 -22.58
CA ARG A 49 -41.46 23.09 -23.63
C ARG A 49 -42.89 23.34 -23.19
N ASN A 50 -43.18 24.60 -22.95
CA ASN A 50 -44.51 25.22 -23.04
C ASN A 50 -45.65 24.24 -23.32
N LYS A 51 -46.29 23.74 -22.26
CA LYS A 51 -47.72 23.41 -22.34
C LYS A 51 -48.49 24.70 -22.16
N THR A 52 -48.59 25.48 -23.24
CA THR A 52 -49.75 26.35 -23.42
C THR A 52 -50.95 25.43 -23.64
N GLU A 53 -51.72 25.17 -22.59
CA GLU A 53 -53.03 24.55 -22.73
C GLU A 53 -53.94 25.55 -23.47
N ASP A 54 -54.42 25.11 -24.65
CA ASP A 54 -55.46 25.77 -25.42
C ASP A 54 -56.78 25.66 -24.64
N VAL A 55 -57.13 26.74 -23.92
CA VAL A 55 -58.43 26.87 -23.25
C VAL A 55 -59.35 27.69 -24.15
N THR A 56 -60.08 27.01 -25.04
CA THR A 56 -61.24 27.60 -25.72
C THR A 56 -62.30 28.07 -24.70
N PRO A 57 -62.88 29.28 -24.82
CA PRO A 57 -63.85 29.77 -23.86
C PRO A 57 -65.24 29.16 -24.08
N ARG A 58 -65.76 28.45 -23.07
CA ARG A 58 -67.15 27.95 -23.05
C ARG A 58 -68.03 28.94 -22.28
N SER A 59 -68.86 29.68 -23.00
CA SER A 59 -69.85 30.61 -22.45
C SER A 59 -71.06 29.88 -21.86
N ARG A 60 -71.41 30.18 -20.60
CA ARG A 60 -72.74 29.90 -20.00
C ARG A 60 -73.06 30.89 -18.86
N PRO A 61 -74.36 31.10 -18.54
CA PRO A 61 -74.93 32.43 -18.32
C PRO A 61 -74.78 32.95 -16.89
N GLY A 62 -74.76 34.28 -16.79
CA GLY A 62 -74.45 35.03 -15.59
C GLY A 62 -75.35 34.76 -14.38
N ALA A 63 -74.70 34.56 -13.24
CA ALA A 63 -75.26 34.79 -11.92
C ALA A 63 -74.73 36.15 -11.42
N LYS A 64 -75.63 37.13 -11.29
CA LYS A 64 -75.32 38.40 -10.62
C LYS A 64 -75.10 38.13 -9.13
N LEU A 65 -73.85 38.18 -8.69
CA LEU A 65 -73.50 38.34 -7.29
C LEU A 65 -72.87 39.72 -7.12
N SER A 66 -73.54 40.57 -6.33
CA SER A 66 -73.07 41.90 -5.93
C SER A 66 -71.82 41.74 -5.05
N GLY A 67 -70.65 41.84 -5.66
CA GLY A 67 -69.35 41.82 -4.99
C GLY A 67 -68.75 43.22 -4.96
N ASN A 68 -68.44 43.73 -3.76
CA ASN A 68 -67.84 45.03 -3.54
C ASN A 68 -66.55 45.21 -4.36
N VAL A 69 -66.48 46.19 -5.26
CA VAL A 69 -65.32 46.56 -6.11
C VAL A 69 -64.01 46.65 -5.32
N HIS A 70 -64.10 47.01 -4.04
CA HIS A 70 -62.98 47.12 -3.11
C HIS A 70 -62.32 45.76 -2.76
N THR A 71 -63.06 44.67 -2.75
CA THR A 71 -62.53 43.32 -2.45
C THR A 71 -61.73 42.75 -3.63
N HIS A 72 -62.19 42.99 -4.86
CA HIS A 72 -61.51 42.53 -6.08
C HIS A 72 -60.18 43.26 -6.31
N ALA A 73 -60.15 44.58 -6.07
CA ALA A 73 -58.92 45.38 -6.15
C ALA A 73 -57.86 44.94 -5.12
N ARG A 74 -58.29 44.58 -3.90
CA ARG A 74 -57.40 44.04 -2.86
C ARG A 74 -56.80 42.69 -3.22
N THR A 75 -57.59 41.77 -3.79
CA THR A 75 -57.08 40.48 -4.27
C THR A 75 -56.10 40.61 -5.44
N HIS A 76 -56.35 41.54 -6.37
CA HIS A 76 -55.41 41.81 -7.49
C HIS A 76 -54.10 42.40 -7.00
N ALA A 77 -54.14 43.36 -6.07
CA ALA A 77 -52.94 43.93 -5.47
C ALA A 77 -52.12 42.85 -4.72
N LEU A 78 -52.78 41.95 -3.99
CA LEU A 78 -52.11 40.83 -3.31
C LEU A 78 -51.44 39.87 -4.31
N HIS A 79 -52.12 39.55 -5.42
CA HIS A 79 -51.59 38.69 -6.47
C HIS A 79 -50.35 39.29 -7.15
N MET A 80 -50.34 40.61 -7.41
CA MET A 80 -49.17 41.28 -7.99
C MET A 80 -47.98 41.27 -7.03
N LEU A 81 -48.21 41.48 -5.73
CA LEU A 81 -47.17 41.38 -4.71
C LEU A 81 -46.61 39.95 -4.59
N LEU A 82 -47.48 38.94 -4.57
CA LEU A 82 -47.05 37.53 -4.52
C LEU A 82 -46.22 37.16 -5.75
N SER A 83 -46.66 37.58 -6.94
CA SER A 83 -45.95 37.30 -8.20
C SER A 83 -44.56 37.95 -8.23
N GLY A 84 -44.43 39.17 -7.71
CA GLY A 84 -43.15 39.85 -7.58
C GLY A 84 -42.19 39.14 -6.60
N ILE A 85 -42.69 38.70 -5.44
CA ILE A 85 -41.89 37.95 -4.46
C ILE A 85 -41.44 36.60 -5.04
N ILE A 86 -42.36 35.86 -5.70
CA ILE A 86 -42.03 34.60 -6.36
C ILE A 86 -40.96 34.80 -7.43
N GLY A 87 -41.03 35.86 -8.23
CA GLY A 87 -40.02 36.18 -9.24
C GLY A 87 -38.63 36.45 -8.65
N LEU A 88 -38.54 37.18 -7.53
CA LEU A 88 -37.27 37.43 -6.84
C LEU A 88 -36.66 36.14 -6.29
N VAL A 89 -37.48 35.30 -5.65
CA VAL A 89 -37.06 33.99 -5.13
C VAL A 89 -36.57 33.11 -6.27
N TYR A 90 -37.29 33.08 -7.41
CA TYR A 90 -36.92 32.29 -8.58
C TYR A 90 -35.59 32.73 -9.20
N ASN A 91 -35.33 34.03 -9.29
CA ASN A 91 -34.06 34.56 -9.80
C ASN A 91 -32.89 34.17 -8.89
N ASN A 92 -33.03 34.33 -7.58
CA ASN A 92 -31.98 33.98 -6.61
C ASN A 92 -31.67 32.46 -6.64
N LEU A 93 -32.71 31.63 -6.69
CA LEU A 93 -32.56 30.16 -6.86
C LEU A 93 -31.89 29.78 -8.19
N THR A 94 -32.11 30.55 -9.25
CA THR A 94 -31.47 30.33 -10.55
C THR A 94 -29.98 30.67 -10.49
N GLU A 95 -29.61 31.77 -9.83
CA GLU A 95 -28.21 32.14 -9.60
C GLU A 95 -27.48 31.10 -8.76
N ASP A 96 -28.06 30.65 -7.65
CA ASP A 96 -27.49 29.61 -6.79
C ASP A 96 -27.28 28.29 -7.56
N ARG A 97 -28.25 27.90 -8.40
CA ARG A 97 -28.14 26.72 -9.26
C ARG A 97 -26.98 26.85 -10.25
N ASP A 98 -26.84 28.00 -10.89
CA ASP A 98 -25.80 28.21 -11.91
C ASP A 98 -24.40 28.28 -11.28
N GLN A 99 -24.29 28.84 -10.07
CA GLN A 99 -23.07 28.78 -9.26
C GLN A 99 -22.73 27.34 -8.86
N LEU A 100 -23.72 26.57 -8.40
CA LEU A 100 -23.53 25.18 -8.01
C LEU A 100 -23.11 24.32 -9.22
N GLN A 101 -23.72 24.55 -10.39
CA GLN A 101 -23.36 23.86 -11.63
C GLN A 101 -21.91 24.16 -12.04
N THR A 102 -21.48 25.41 -11.91
CA THR A 102 -20.11 25.82 -12.20
C THR A 102 -19.13 25.14 -11.24
N SER A 103 -19.43 25.14 -9.94
CA SER A 103 -18.61 24.46 -8.94
C SER A 103 -18.52 22.96 -9.18
N TYR A 104 -19.63 22.32 -9.55
CA TYR A 104 -19.68 20.89 -9.89
C TYR A 104 -18.81 20.55 -11.11
N ASN A 105 -18.90 21.35 -12.18
CA ASN A 105 -18.09 21.14 -13.38
C ASN A 105 -16.59 21.31 -13.09
N ASN A 106 -16.22 22.28 -12.24
CA ASN A 106 -14.83 22.46 -11.82
C ASN A 106 -14.33 21.26 -11.00
N LEU A 107 -15.14 20.75 -10.08
CA LEU A 107 -14.78 19.58 -9.27
C LEU A 107 -14.60 18.31 -10.13
N ILE A 108 -15.42 18.14 -11.17
CA ILE A 108 -15.23 17.06 -12.15
C ILE A 108 -13.86 17.17 -12.82
N ALA A 109 -13.48 18.37 -13.26
CA ALA A 109 -12.20 18.60 -13.92
C ALA A 109 -11.02 18.32 -12.97
N GLU A 110 -11.10 18.76 -11.71
CA GLU A 110 -10.08 18.46 -10.69
C GLU A 110 -9.96 16.95 -10.44
N ARG A 111 -11.10 16.25 -10.35
CA ARG A 111 -11.14 14.78 -10.18
C ARG A 111 -10.50 14.07 -11.38
N ASP A 112 -10.77 14.51 -12.60
CA ASP A 112 -10.18 13.92 -13.81
C ASP A 112 -8.66 14.17 -13.90
N GLN A 113 -8.20 15.35 -13.46
CA GLN A 113 -6.77 15.64 -13.35
C GLN A 113 -6.09 14.76 -12.30
N LEU A 114 -6.71 14.60 -11.13
CA LEU A 114 -6.17 13.74 -10.08
C LEU A 114 -6.12 12.28 -10.51
N GLN A 115 -7.15 11.79 -11.20
CA GLN A 115 -7.19 10.45 -11.75
C GLN A 115 -6.04 10.22 -12.75
N THR A 116 -5.77 11.21 -13.60
CA THR A 116 -4.65 11.16 -14.55
C THR A 116 -3.31 11.07 -13.81
N SER A 117 -3.11 11.92 -12.79
CA SER A 117 -1.90 11.90 -11.95
C SER A 117 -1.70 10.55 -11.26
N TYR A 118 -2.77 9.98 -10.70
CA TYR A 118 -2.75 8.67 -10.06
C TYR A 118 -2.36 7.54 -11.03
N ASN A 119 -2.93 7.53 -12.23
CA ASN A 119 -2.60 6.54 -13.25
C ASN A 119 -1.13 6.64 -13.69
N ASN A 120 -0.61 7.86 -13.84
CA ASN A 120 0.81 8.09 -14.16
C ASN A 120 1.72 7.56 -13.04
N LEU A 121 1.36 7.82 -11.77
CA LEU A 121 2.12 7.34 -10.63
C LEU A 121 2.14 5.81 -10.53
N ILE A 122 1.03 5.15 -10.88
CA ILE A 122 1.00 3.68 -10.99
C ILE A 122 1.99 3.19 -12.04
N ALA A 123 1.99 3.82 -13.23
CA ALA A 123 2.89 3.43 -14.31
C ALA A 123 4.36 3.63 -13.91
N GLU A 124 4.71 4.74 -13.25
CA GLU A 124 6.06 4.98 -12.73
C GLU A 124 6.45 3.91 -11.69
N ARG A 125 5.55 3.58 -10.76
CA ARG A 125 5.76 2.50 -9.78
C ARG A 125 6.02 1.17 -10.46
N ASP A 126 5.26 0.81 -11.49
CA ASP A 126 5.42 -0.45 -12.21
C ASP A 126 6.73 -0.51 -12.99
N GLN A 127 7.15 0.62 -13.58
CA GLN A 127 8.45 0.75 -14.22
C GLN A 127 9.61 0.60 -13.23
N LEU A 128 9.51 1.27 -12.06
CA LEU A 128 10.51 1.14 -11.01
C LEU A 128 10.57 -0.29 -10.47
N GLN A 129 9.43 -0.94 -10.27
CA GLN A 129 9.36 -2.33 -9.84
C GLN A 129 10.03 -3.26 -10.85
N THR A 130 9.79 -3.03 -12.14
CA THR A 130 10.43 -3.81 -13.22
C THR A 130 11.95 -3.60 -13.22
N SER A 131 12.40 -2.35 -13.14
CA SER A 131 13.83 -2.00 -13.07
C SER A 131 14.49 -2.64 -11.85
N TYR A 132 13.84 -2.60 -10.69
CA TYR A 132 14.31 -3.24 -9.46
C TYR A 132 14.44 -4.76 -9.60
N ASN A 133 13.44 -5.42 -10.19
CA ASN A 133 13.48 -6.86 -10.42
C ASN A 133 14.60 -7.26 -11.39
N ASN A 134 14.79 -6.51 -12.47
CA ASN A 134 15.90 -6.73 -13.42
C ASN A 134 17.27 -6.55 -12.75
N LEU A 135 17.43 -5.54 -11.89
CA LEU A 135 18.67 -5.33 -11.12
C LEU A 135 18.93 -6.47 -10.12
N ILE A 136 17.88 -7.11 -9.60
CA ILE A 136 18.01 -8.31 -8.78
C ILE A 136 18.44 -9.51 -9.62
N GLU A 137 17.82 -9.72 -10.79
CA GLU A 137 18.18 -10.82 -11.69
C GLU A 137 19.62 -10.69 -12.22
N GLU A 138 20.08 -9.47 -12.51
CA GLU A 138 21.48 -9.20 -12.88
C GLU A 138 22.47 -9.42 -11.71
N ARG A 139 21.99 -9.40 -10.47
CA ARG A 139 22.81 -9.62 -9.26
C ARG A 139 22.77 -11.07 -8.77
N ASP A 140 21.88 -11.92 -9.26
CA ASP A 140 21.94 -13.37 -9.05
C ASP A 140 23.18 -13.91 -9.77
N GLN A 141 24.32 -13.81 -9.10
CA GLN A 141 25.57 -14.22 -9.67
C GLN A 141 25.70 -15.74 -9.55
N LYS A 142 25.99 -16.38 -10.68
CA LYS A 142 26.23 -17.82 -10.72
C LYS A 142 27.70 -18.10 -10.49
N PHE A 143 27.99 -18.95 -9.51
CA PHE A 143 29.31 -19.54 -9.32
C PHE A 143 29.14 -21.04 -9.15
N ASP A 144 29.87 -21.80 -9.96
CA ASP A 144 29.74 -23.25 -10.09
C ASP A 144 28.27 -23.70 -10.34
N SER A 145 27.73 -24.55 -9.45
CA SER A 145 26.36 -25.06 -9.50
C SER A 145 25.37 -24.31 -8.62
N SER A 146 25.76 -23.14 -8.08
CA SER A 146 24.94 -22.33 -7.18
C SER A 146 24.71 -20.92 -7.74
N CYS A 147 23.56 -20.35 -7.38
CA CYS A 147 23.21 -18.96 -7.61
C CYS A 147 23.21 -18.24 -6.26
N TYR A 148 23.86 -17.09 -6.22
CA TYR A 148 24.04 -16.30 -5.01
C TYR A 148 23.29 -14.97 -5.12
N PHE A 149 22.55 -14.63 -4.08
CA PHE A 149 21.85 -13.36 -3.94
C PHE A 149 22.43 -12.61 -2.74
N LEU A 150 23.10 -11.49 -2.97
CA LEU A 150 23.55 -10.59 -1.91
C LEU A 150 22.50 -9.50 -1.67
N SER A 151 21.96 -9.30 -0.48
CA SER A 151 20.96 -8.24 -0.25
C SER A 151 21.55 -6.81 -0.32
N ILE A 152 20.69 -5.81 -0.60
CA ILE A 152 21.05 -4.37 -0.48
C ILE A 152 20.48 -3.70 0.77
N VAL A 153 19.59 -4.39 1.48
CA VAL A 153 19.02 -3.93 2.74
C VAL A 153 19.53 -4.81 3.86
N SER A 154 19.40 -4.35 5.09
CA SER A 154 19.85 -5.06 6.28
C SER A 154 18.69 -5.66 7.07
N LYS A 155 18.89 -6.85 7.62
CA LYS A 155 17.94 -7.59 8.47
C LYS A 155 18.69 -8.34 9.58
N THR A 156 17.96 -8.79 10.60
CA THR A 156 18.51 -9.74 11.59
C THR A 156 18.83 -11.08 10.93
N TRP A 157 19.67 -11.90 11.55
CA TRP A 157 20.07 -13.18 10.97
C TRP A 157 18.87 -14.08 10.63
N GLU A 158 17.89 -14.17 11.54
CA GLU A 158 16.69 -14.99 11.34
C GLU A 158 15.79 -14.44 10.23
N GLU A 159 15.56 -13.12 10.18
CA GLU A 159 14.78 -12.50 9.10
C GLU A 159 15.47 -12.63 7.74
N SER A 160 16.80 -12.58 7.71
CA SER A 160 17.61 -12.84 6.51
C SER A 160 17.48 -14.28 6.04
N ARG A 161 17.53 -15.24 6.97
CA ARG A 161 17.31 -16.66 6.67
C ARG A 161 15.93 -16.90 6.07
N GLN A 162 14.89 -16.34 6.69
CA GLN A 162 13.52 -16.45 6.20
C GLN A 162 13.36 -15.84 4.79
N ASP A 163 14.09 -14.77 4.48
CA ASP A 163 14.11 -14.17 3.14
C ASP A 163 14.71 -15.14 2.10
N CYS A 164 15.81 -15.82 2.43
CA CYS A 164 16.42 -16.82 1.55
C CYS A 164 15.53 -18.04 1.33
N LEU A 165 14.88 -18.54 2.39
CA LEU A 165 13.91 -19.63 2.30
C LEU A 165 12.74 -19.27 1.38
N ASN A 166 12.22 -18.04 1.48
CA ASN A 166 11.16 -17.55 0.59
C ASN A 166 11.60 -17.42 -0.88
N ARG A 167 12.91 -17.35 -1.14
CA ARG A 167 13.51 -17.35 -2.50
C ARG A 167 13.85 -18.75 -3.01
N GLY A 168 13.54 -19.80 -2.25
CA GLY A 168 13.85 -21.18 -2.59
C GLY A 168 15.32 -21.55 -2.40
N GLY A 169 16.05 -20.82 -1.55
CA GLY A 169 17.41 -21.12 -1.09
C GLY A 169 17.50 -21.12 0.44
N ASP A 170 18.69 -20.98 0.99
CA ASP A 170 18.94 -20.67 2.41
C ASP A 170 20.10 -19.66 2.50
N LEU A 171 20.49 -19.21 3.69
CA LEU A 171 21.73 -18.45 3.85
C LEU A 171 22.92 -19.28 3.35
N VAL A 172 23.89 -18.60 2.74
CA VAL A 172 25.03 -19.27 2.09
C VAL A 172 25.80 -20.18 3.05
N ILE A 173 26.14 -21.38 2.56
CA ILE A 173 26.97 -22.35 3.27
C ILE A 173 28.31 -22.39 2.53
N ILE A 174 29.39 -21.96 3.18
CA ILE A 174 30.69 -21.89 2.54
C ILE A 174 31.44 -23.21 2.76
N GLN A 175 31.47 -24.06 1.74
CA GLN A 175 31.99 -25.43 1.82
C GLN A 175 33.38 -25.62 1.20
N SER A 176 33.88 -24.61 0.47
CA SER A 176 35.15 -24.69 -0.23
C SER A 176 35.93 -23.38 -0.20
N ARG A 177 37.24 -23.48 -0.46
CA ARG A 177 38.10 -22.30 -0.58
C ARG A 177 37.70 -21.45 -1.78
N GLU A 178 37.35 -22.11 -2.88
CA GLU A 178 36.92 -21.46 -4.11
C GLU A 178 35.64 -20.65 -3.87
N GLU A 179 34.70 -21.18 -3.09
CA GLU A 179 33.50 -20.47 -2.68
C GLU A 179 33.80 -19.32 -1.71
N GLN A 180 34.65 -19.51 -0.70
CA GLN A 180 35.09 -18.42 0.17
C GLN A 180 35.73 -17.28 -0.63
N ASP A 181 36.60 -17.62 -1.58
CA ASP A 181 37.27 -16.67 -2.46
C ASP A 181 36.30 -15.94 -3.39
N TYR A 182 35.20 -16.59 -3.77
CA TYR A 182 34.12 -15.99 -4.54
C TYR A 182 33.25 -15.05 -3.68
N ILE A 183 32.78 -15.51 -2.52
CA ILE A 183 31.91 -14.74 -1.62
C ILE A 183 32.55 -13.42 -1.17
N LYS A 184 33.86 -13.41 -0.87
CA LYS A 184 34.56 -12.18 -0.48
C LYS A 184 34.65 -11.13 -1.60
N THR A 185 34.45 -11.52 -2.87
CA THR A 185 34.46 -10.56 -4.00
C THR A 185 33.30 -9.57 -3.92
N PHE A 186 32.23 -9.91 -3.20
CA PHE A 186 31.10 -9.02 -2.96
C PHE A 186 31.49 -7.79 -2.16
N LYS A 187 32.55 -7.87 -1.33
CA LYS A 187 33.07 -6.75 -0.52
C LYS A 187 31.98 -6.03 0.29
N VAL A 188 31.05 -6.81 0.84
CA VAL A 188 29.96 -6.35 1.70
C VAL A 188 29.95 -7.17 2.98
N MET A 189 29.93 -6.47 4.12
CA MET A 189 29.71 -7.12 5.42
C MET A 189 28.32 -7.74 5.44
N SER A 190 28.23 -9.05 5.64
CA SER A 190 26.98 -9.78 5.41
C SER A 190 26.85 -11.06 6.21
N TRP A 191 25.62 -11.41 6.58
CA TRP A 191 25.29 -12.68 7.20
C TRP A 191 25.57 -13.86 6.28
N ILE A 192 26.11 -14.93 6.88
CA ILE A 192 26.25 -16.26 6.28
C ILE A 192 25.44 -17.27 7.10
N GLY A 193 25.24 -18.47 6.57
CA GLY A 193 24.39 -19.50 7.17
C GLY A 193 25.00 -20.21 8.38
N LEU A 194 25.81 -19.55 9.20
CA LEU A 194 26.56 -20.16 10.28
C LEU A 194 26.07 -19.65 11.65
N THR A 195 25.83 -20.55 12.61
CA THR A 195 25.38 -20.21 13.98
C THR A 195 25.79 -21.28 14.99
N ASP A 196 26.02 -20.89 16.24
CA ASP A 196 26.20 -21.79 17.39
C ASP A 196 25.14 -21.58 18.49
N GLU A 197 24.00 -20.95 18.17
CA GLU A 197 22.91 -20.65 19.12
C GLU A 197 22.40 -21.90 19.86
N ASP A 198 22.34 -23.05 19.17
CA ASP A 198 21.93 -24.32 19.76
C ASP A 198 22.93 -24.80 20.84
N ARG A 199 24.23 -24.52 20.67
CA ARG A 199 25.30 -24.91 21.59
C ARG A 199 26.56 -24.07 21.37
N GLU A 200 26.78 -23.14 22.28
CA GLU A 200 28.01 -22.35 22.45
C GLU A 200 29.29 -23.09 22.05
N GLY A 201 30.04 -22.51 21.10
CA GLY A 201 31.31 -23.02 20.59
C GLY A 201 31.18 -24.18 19.59
N LEU A 202 29.96 -24.67 19.33
CA LEU A 202 29.68 -25.68 18.31
C LEU A 202 28.92 -25.06 17.14
N TRP A 203 29.69 -24.49 16.22
CA TRP A 203 29.16 -23.84 15.02
C TRP A 203 28.58 -24.84 14.03
N THR A 204 27.37 -24.53 13.56
CA THR A 204 26.61 -25.32 12.60
C THR A 204 26.11 -24.45 11.46
N TRP A 205 26.02 -25.04 10.28
CA TRP A 205 25.40 -24.42 9.13
C TRP A 205 23.87 -24.51 9.20
N VAL A 206 23.17 -23.71 8.40
CA VAL A 206 21.70 -23.71 8.31
C VAL A 206 21.10 -25.06 7.90
N ASP A 207 21.86 -25.91 7.21
CA ASP A 207 21.52 -27.31 6.87
C ASP A 207 21.78 -28.31 8.01
N LYS A 208 22.19 -27.81 9.18
CA LYS A 208 22.55 -28.57 10.39
C LYS A 208 23.86 -29.36 10.30
N ALA A 209 24.65 -29.21 9.25
CA ALA A 209 26.02 -29.72 9.21
C ALA A 209 26.90 -28.96 10.21
N GLN A 210 27.76 -29.68 10.95
CA GLN A 210 28.75 -29.04 11.82
C GLN A 210 29.87 -28.42 10.99
N LEU A 211 30.38 -27.28 11.43
CA LEU A 211 31.56 -26.68 10.83
C LEU A 211 32.78 -27.57 11.12
N THR A 212 33.40 -28.09 10.06
CA THR A 212 34.60 -28.94 10.17
C THR A 212 35.90 -28.14 10.04
N THR A 213 35.83 -26.91 9.54
CA THR A 213 36.99 -26.12 9.13
C THR A 213 36.92 -24.74 9.78
N ALA A 214 37.95 -24.38 10.55
CA ALA A 214 38.04 -23.09 11.23
C ALA A 214 38.93 -22.06 10.49
N GLU A 215 39.40 -22.38 9.28
CA GLU A 215 40.46 -21.62 8.60
C GLU A 215 40.04 -20.23 8.09
N TYR A 216 38.72 -19.99 7.99
CA TYR A 216 38.17 -18.76 7.45
C TYR A 216 37.77 -17.74 8.53
N TRP A 217 37.80 -18.12 9.81
CA TRP A 217 37.64 -17.16 10.90
C TRP A 217 38.78 -16.15 10.92
N HIS A 218 38.46 -14.89 11.24
CA HIS A 218 39.49 -13.90 11.50
C HIS A 218 40.33 -14.34 12.70
N PRO A 219 41.67 -14.11 12.72
CA PRO A 219 42.48 -14.47 13.87
C PRO A 219 41.93 -13.88 15.18
N GLY A 220 41.56 -14.76 16.11
CA GLY A 220 40.93 -14.40 17.39
C GLY A 220 39.45 -14.71 17.47
N GLU A 221 38.80 -14.98 16.34
CA GLU A 221 37.38 -15.34 16.25
C GLU A 221 37.15 -16.86 16.20
N PRO A 222 35.95 -17.32 16.57
CA PRO A 222 34.85 -16.56 17.21
C PRO A 222 35.14 -16.25 18.69
N ASN A 223 34.73 -15.06 19.18
CA ASN A 223 35.09 -14.58 20.52
C ASN A 223 33.95 -14.06 21.41
N GLY A 224 32.75 -13.83 20.86
CA GLY A 224 31.66 -13.16 21.56
C GLY A 224 30.85 -14.08 22.49
N GLY A 225 31.18 -15.37 22.51
CA GLY A 225 30.53 -16.35 23.37
C GLY A 225 29.01 -16.36 23.18
N ARG A 226 28.26 -16.41 24.29
CA ARG A 226 26.79 -16.53 24.25
C ARG A 226 26.05 -15.30 23.73
N GLU A 227 26.76 -14.20 23.50
CA GLU A 227 26.17 -12.94 23.03
C GLU A 227 26.21 -12.80 21.51
N GLU A 228 27.11 -13.53 20.83
CA GLU A 228 27.37 -13.40 19.39
C GLU A 228 27.28 -14.76 18.69
N ASN A 229 26.04 -15.24 18.51
CA ASN A 229 25.84 -16.62 18.05
C ASN A 229 25.64 -16.77 16.53
N CYS A 230 25.94 -15.74 15.73
CA CYS A 230 25.68 -15.72 14.29
C CYS A 230 26.91 -15.28 13.48
N GLY A 231 27.27 -16.04 12.44
CA GLY A 231 28.46 -15.80 11.63
C GLY A 231 28.21 -14.82 10.49
N MET A 232 29.18 -13.94 10.23
CA MET A 232 29.16 -12.97 9.14
C MET A 232 30.51 -12.88 8.41
N ILE A 233 30.48 -12.43 7.15
CA ILE A 233 31.67 -12.00 6.42
C ILE A 233 32.11 -10.64 6.95
N TRP A 234 33.33 -10.57 7.49
CA TRP A 234 33.96 -9.33 7.90
C TRP A 234 34.75 -8.72 6.75
N MET A 235 34.08 -7.86 5.96
CA MET A 235 34.59 -7.41 4.65
C MET A 235 36.01 -6.81 4.66
N ASN A 236 36.44 -6.20 5.77
CA ASN A 236 37.75 -5.55 5.88
C ASN A 236 38.91 -6.54 6.01
N TYR A 237 38.60 -7.79 6.39
CA TYR A 237 39.57 -8.82 6.70
C TYR A 237 39.47 -10.05 5.79
N ASP A 238 38.49 -10.09 4.88
CA ASP A 238 38.22 -11.23 4.00
C ASP A 238 38.04 -12.56 4.78
N ALA A 239 37.51 -12.46 6.00
CA ALA A 239 37.40 -13.53 6.98
C ALA A 239 36.03 -13.49 7.68
N TRP A 240 35.71 -14.50 8.48
CA TRP A 240 34.48 -14.59 9.24
C TRP A 240 34.62 -13.96 10.64
N ASN A 241 33.51 -13.46 11.17
CA ASN A 241 33.36 -12.95 12.52
C ASN A 241 32.03 -13.42 13.09
N ASP A 242 31.97 -13.70 14.38
CA ASP A 242 30.71 -13.92 15.08
C ASP A 242 30.12 -12.57 15.49
N ALA A 243 28.80 -12.45 15.46
CA ALA A 243 28.13 -11.21 15.80
C ALA A 243 26.79 -11.50 16.46
N SER A 244 26.28 -10.52 17.21
CA SER A 244 24.92 -10.58 17.74
C SER A 244 23.91 -10.82 16.63
N CYS A 245 23.14 -11.91 16.73
CA CYS A 245 22.13 -12.30 15.73
C CYS A 245 21.05 -11.22 15.48
N SER A 246 20.84 -10.33 16.46
CA SER A 246 19.92 -9.19 16.36
C SER A 246 20.47 -7.99 15.60
N ALA A 247 21.75 -8.00 15.23
CA ALA A 247 22.33 -6.94 14.40
C ALA A 247 21.69 -6.93 13.01
N ALA A 248 21.47 -5.75 12.46
CA ALA A 248 20.94 -5.59 11.11
C ALA A 248 22.10 -5.54 10.11
N LEU A 249 22.32 -6.63 9.35
CA LEU A 249 23.32 -6.70 8.29
C LEU A 249 22.67 -7.12 6.96
N PRO A 250 23.30 -6.76 5.82
CA PRO A 250 23.04 -7.46 4.56
C PRO A 250 23.26 -8.97 4.71
N TRP A 251 22.76 -9.77 3.78
CA TRP A 251 22.90 -11.23 3.84
C TRP A 251 23.10 -11.82 2.45
N ILE A 252 23.64 -13.03 2.41
CA ILE A 252 23.84 -13.76 1.17
C ILE A 252 22.99 -15.03 1.20
N CYS A 253 22.09 -15.16 0.23
CA CYS A 253 21.39 -16.40 -0.03
C CYS A 253 22.15 -17.25 -1.05
N GLU A 254 22.01 -18.55 -0.92
CA GLU A 254 22.48 -19.54 -1.88
C GLU A 254 21.32 -20.45 -2.29
N LYS A 255 21.21 -20.73 -3.59
CA LYS A 255 20.30 -21.74 -4.15
C LYS A 255 21.03 -22.55 -5.22
N TYR A 256 20.74 -23.84 -5.32
CA TYR A 256 21.27 -24.63 -6.44
C TYR A 256 20.72 -24.14 -7.78
N ALA A 257 21.60 -23.92 -8.74
CA ALA A 257 21.23 -23.65 -10.12
C ALA A 257 20.72 -24.95 -10.76
N TYR A 258 19.41 -25.11 -10.88
CA TYR A 258 18.81 -26.21 -11.62
C TYR A 258 19.40 -26.27 -13.05
N ARG A 259 19.72 -27.48 -13.52
CA ARG A 259 20.10 -27.74 -14.91
C ARG A 259 18.89 -27.76 -15.83
#